data_AF-A0A6J4TST0-F1
#
_entry.id   AF-A0A6J4TST0-F1
#
_cell.length_a   1.000
_cell.length_b   1.000
_cell.length_c   1.000
_cell.angle_alpha   90.00
_cell.angle_beta   90.00
_cell.angle_gamma   90.00
#
_symmetry.space_group_name_H-M   'P 1'
#
loop_
_entity.id
_entity.type
_entity.pdbx_description
1 polymer ?
#
loop_
_entity_poly.entity_id
_entity_poly.type
_entity_poly.pdbx_seq_one_letter_code
_entity_poly.pdbx_strand_id
1 'polypeptide(L)'
;MITVVDKLQETVARLAEQVQTLVRLEIQLAKSEVTDKVSAYGRAAAFAAVAGVLAFFGTFGLLITLIWALAEFMPVWAGALIVTGLFFTGAAVFGLLALLKAKKGSPPIPEAAISTMRPLPTEIKEAAT
;
A
#
# COMPACT_ATOMS: atom_id res chain seq x y z
N MET A 1 -58.60 -16.57 -10.26
CA MET A 1 -57.76 -15.57 -10.98
C MET A 1 -57.08 -14.61 -10.00
N ILE A 2 -57.78 -14.07 -8.99
CA ILE A 2 -57.26 -13.11 -8.01
C ILE A 2 -56.09 -13.67 -7.14
N THR A 3 -56.18 -14.93 -6.72
CA THR A 3 -55.16 -15.58 -5.84
C THR A 3 -53.76 -15.77 -6.45
N VAL A 4 -53.63 -15.74 -7.78
CA VAL A 4 -52.34 -15.89 -8.47
C VAL A 4 -51.57 -14.57 -8.47
N VAL A 5 -52.30 -13.45 -8.56
CA VAL A 5 -51.73 -12.10 -8.51
C VAL A 5 -51.18 -11.81 -7.10
N ASP A 6 -51.91 -12.20 -6.05
CA ASP A 6 -51.48 -12.03 -4.66
C ASP A 6 -50.16 -12.79 -4.36
N LYS A 7 -50.02 -14.04 -4.84
CA LYS A 7 -48.80 -14.83 -4.66
C LYS A 7 -47.60 -14.24 -5.41
N LEU A 8 -47.83 -13.67 -6.60
CA LEU A 8 -46.79 -12.97 -7.37
C LEU A 8 -46.31 -11.72 -6.62
N GLN A 9 -47.24 -10.92 -6.09
CA GLN A 9 -46.91 -9.74 -5.30
C GLN A 9 -46.11 -10.11 -4.04
N GLU A 10 -46.50 -11.18 -3.34
CA GLU A 10 -45.79 -11.66 -2.16
C GLU A 10 -44.36 -12.16 -2.50
N THR A 11 -44.18 -12.86 -3.63
CA THR A 11 -42.87 -13.39 -4.04
C THR A 11 -41.91 -12.27 -4.45
N VAL A 12 -42.41 -11.27 -5.18
CA VAL A 12 -41.63 -10.09 -5.57
C VAL A 12 -41.24 -9.29 -4.32
N ALA A 13 -42.15 -9.11 -3.37
CA ALA A 13 -41.85 -8.44 -2.10
C ALA A 13 -40.76 -9.18 -1.30
N ARG A 14 -40.85 -10.51 -1.18
CA ARG A 14 -39.85 -11.34 -0.49
C ARG A 14 -38.48 -11.31 -1.19
N LEU A 15 -38.44 -11.34 -2.53
CA LEU A 15 -37.19 -11.24 -3.27
C LEU A 15 -36.53 -9.87 -3.09
N ALA A 16 -37.33 -8.79 -3.12
CA ALA A 16 -36.84 -7.44 -2.85
C ALA A 16 -36.22 -7.34 -1.43
N GLU A 17 -36.85 -7.96 -0.44
CA GLU A 17 -36.35 -8.01 0.94
C GLU A 17 -35.05 -8.82 1.07
N GLN A 18 -34.93 -9.95 0.35
CA GLN A 18 -33.72 -10.75 0.29
C GLN A 18 -32.56 -10.01 -0.37
N VAL A 19 -32.81 -9.32 -1.49
CA VAL A 19 -31.80 -8.50 -2.17
C VAL A 19 -31.33 -7.37 -1.26
N GLN A 20 -32.24 -6.68 -0.57
CA GLN A 20 -31.86 -5.66 0.42
C GLN A 20 -31.02 -6.23 1.55
N THR A 21 -31.34 -7.43 2.02
CA THR A 21 -30.58 -8.12 3.08
C THR A 21 -29.19 -8.50 2.59
N LEU A 22 -29.06 -9.06 1.39
CA LEU A 22 -27.79 -9.42 0.79
C LEU A 22 -26.89 -8.19 0.61
N VAL A 23 -27.43 -7.11 0.05
CA VAL A 23 -26.67 -5.85 -0.12
C VAL A 23 -26.16 -5.33 1.22
N ARG A 24 -26.99 -5.39 2.29
CA ARG A 24 -26.54 -4.99 3.64
C ARG A 24 -25.42 -5.90 4.16
N LEU A 25 -25.51 -7.22 3.93
CA LEU A 25 -24.47 -8.18 4.34
C LEU A 25 -23.18 -7.97 3.58
N GLU A 26 -23.24 -7.76 2.26
CA GLU A 26 -22.08 -7.46 1.41
C GLU A 26 -21.37 -6.19 1.88
N ILE A 27 -22.14 -5.14 2.22
CA ILE A 27 -21.59 -3.90 2.77
C ILE A 27 -20.93 -4.14 4.15
N GLN A 28 -21.56 -4.93 5.02
CA GLN A 28 -20.99 -5.25 6.33
C GLN A 28 -19.71 -6.08 6.20
N LEU A 29 -19.70 -7.05 5.28
CA LEU A 29 -18.55 -7.89 5.00
C LEU A 29 -17.40 -7.07 4.41
N ALA A 30 -17.69 -6.25 3.39
CA ALA A 30 -16.73 -5.35 2.79
C ALA A 30 -16.17 -4.36 3.83
N LYS A 31 -17.02 -3.85 4.73
CA LYS A 31 -16.57 -2.98 5.83
C LYS A 31 -15.64 -3.72 6.78
N SER A 32 -15.95 -4.96 7.15
CA SER A 32 -15.07 -5.79 8.00
C SER A 32 -13.73 -6.03 7.32
N GLU A 33 -13.75 -6.50 6.08
CA GLU A 33 -12.53 -6.83 5.33
C GLU A 33 -11.64 -5.60 5.11
N VAL A 34 -12.23 -4.45 4.77
CA VAL A 34 -11.50 -3.17 4.66
C VAL A 34 -10.94 -2.77 6.02
N THR A 35 -11.72 -2.88 7.10
CA THR A 35 -11.25 -2.54 8.45
C THR A 35 -10.09 -3.43 8.89
N ASP A 36 -10.17 -4.74 8.64
CA ASP A 36 -9.12 -5.69 8.98
C ASP A 36 -7.84 -5.43 8.18
N LYS A 37 -7.95 -5.22 6.87
CA LYS A 37 -6.81 -4.84 6.02
C LYS A 37 -6.20 -3.52 6.48
N VAL A 38 -7.01 -2.46 6.62
CA VAL A 38 -6.52 -1.13 7.04
C VAL A 38 -5.88 -1.18 8.42
N SER A 39 -6.45 -1.92 9.37
CA SER A 39 -5.87 -2.05 10.72
C SER A 39 -4.56 -2.82 10.73
N ALA A 40 -4.42 -3.85 9.89
CA ALA A 40 -3.19 -4.60 9.73
C ALA A 40 -2.08 -3.73 9.11
N TYR A 41 -2.38 -3.06 7.99
CA TYR A 41 -1.45 -2.13 7.36
C TYR A 41 -1.12 -0.93 8.26
N GLY A 42 -2.10 -0.40 9.00
CA GLY A 42 -1.92 0.71 9.93
C GLY A 42 -1.01 0.35 11.10
N ARG A 43 -1.19 -0.83 11.72
CA ARG A 43 -0.29 -1.31 12.77
C ARG A 43 1.12 -1.57 12.23
N ALA A 44 1.24 -2.19 11.06
CA ALA A 44 2.53 -2.42 10.42
C ALA A 44 3.26 -1.11 10.12
N ALA A 45 2.57 -0.10 9.59
CA ALA A 45 3.11 1.22 9.36
C ALA A 45 3.55 1.92 10.65
N ALA A 46 2.77 1.78 11.74
CA ALA A 46 3.13 2.33 13.04
C ALA A 46 4.42 1.70 13.60
N PHE A 47 4.53 0.36 13.60
CA PHE A 47 5.75 -0.32 14.02
C PHE A 47 6.94 0.02 13.13
N ALA A 48 6.74 0.09 11.81
CA ALA A 48 7.79 0.47 10.86
C ALA A 48 8.27 1.91 11.12
N ALA A 49 7.38 2.85 11.45
CA ALA A 49 7.75 4.21 11.80
C ALA A 49 8.59 4.25 13.08
N VAL A 50 8.18 3.56 14.15
CA VAL A 50 8.94 3.49 15.41
C VAL A 50 10.31 2.84 15.18
N ALA A 51 10.35 1.72 14.48
CA ALA A 51 11.58 1.03 14.13
C ALA A 51 12.51 1.92 13.30
N GLY A 52 11.96 2.67 12.34
CA GLY A 52 12.71 3.62 11.52
C GLY A 52 13.33 4.74 12.35
N VAL A 53 12.58 5.32 13.30
CA VAL A 53 13.10 6.35 14.21
C VAL A 53 14.20 5.80 15.11
N LEU A 54 13.99 4.61 15.70
CA LEU A 54 15.01 3.96 16.54
C LEU A 54 16.26 3.61 15.75
N ALA A 55 16.12 3.07 14.54
CA ALA A 55 17.24 2.76 13.66
C ALA A 55 18.00 4.04 13.24
N PHE A 56 17.27 5.13 12.98
CA PHE A 56 17.87 6.42 12.64
C PHE A 56 18.75 6.95 13.78
N PHE A 57 18.21 7.06 15.00
CA PHE A 57 19.00 7.49 16.16
C PHE A 57 20.09 6.49 16.55
N GLY A 58 19.79 5.19 16.49
CA GLY A 58 20.75 4.12 16.76
C GLY A 58 21.95 4.16 15.82
N THR A 59 21.76 4.60 14.57
CA THR A 59 22.87 4.79 13.61
C THR A 59 23.87 5.82 14.11
N PHE A 60 23.43 6.96 14.68
CA PHE A 60 24.36 7.94 15.27
C PHE A 60 25.13 7.35 16.46
N GLY A 61 24.45 6.61 17.33
CA GLY A 61 25.11 5.91 18.44
C GLY A 61 26.17 4.91 17.97
N LEU A 62 25.85 4.13 16.92
CA LEU A 62 26.78 3.20 16.30
C LEU A 62 27.98 3.91 15.68
N LEU A 63 27.77 5.00 14.93
CA LEU A 63 28.85 5.80 14.34
C LEU A 63 29.78 6.35 15.42
N ILE A 64 29.25 6.96 16.48
CA ILE A 64 30.05 7.45 17.60
C ILE A 64 30.84 6.30 18.24
N THR A 65 30.20 5.17 18.50
CA THR A 65 30.85 3.99 19.09
C THR A 65 32.02 3.50 18.23
N LEU A 66 31.83 3.41 16.91
CA LEU A 66 32.89 3.01 15.98
C LEU A 66 34.03 4.02 15.94
N ILE A 67 33.73 5.32 15.94
CA ILE A 67 34.75 6.37 15.96
C ILE A 67 35.60 6.27 17.23
N TRP A 68 34.96 6.11 18.39
CA TRP A 68 35.64 5.96 19.67
C TRP A 68 36.46 4.65 19.74
N ALA A 69 35.94 3.55 19.21
CA ALA A 69 36.67 2.29 19.13
C ALA A 69 37.93 2.39 18.27
N LEU A 70 37.86 3.10 17.13
CA LEU A 70 39.04 3.35 16.29
C LEU A 70 40.00 4.36 16.91
N ALA A 71 39.48 5.32 17.68
CA ALA A 71 40.29 6.34 18.34
C ALA A 71 41.28 5.78 19.37
N GLU A 72 41.08 4.54 19.83
CA GLU A 72 42.06 3.84 20.68
C GLU A 72 43.36 3.52 19.92
N PHE A 73 43.28 3.37 18.60
CA PHE A 73 44.43 2.98 17.75
C PHE A 73 44.98 4.13 16.91
N MET A 74 44.27 5.24 16.76
CA MET A 74 44.64 6.37 15.92
C MET A 74 43.98 7.68 16.38
N PRO A 75 44.42 8.86 15.90
CA PRO A 75 43.76 10.11 16.23
C PRO A 75 42.27 10.11 15.90
N VAL A 76 41.44 10.71 16.77
CA VAL A 76 39.97 10.76 16.65
C VAL A 76 39.52 11.25 15.26
N TRP A 77 40.22 12.24 14.69
CA TRP A 77 39.88 12.78 13.37
C TRP A 77 40.05 11.75 12.25
N ALA A 78 41.08 10.90 12.32
CA ALA A 78 41.33 9.86 11.33
C ALA A 78 40.28 8.74 11.44
N GLY A 79 39.96 8.31 12.66
CA GLY A 79 38.88 7.36 12.91
C GLY A 79 37.52 7.88 12.42
N ALA A 80 37.21 9.15 12.67
CA ALA A 80 35.99 9.81 12.18
C ALA A 80 35.88 9.80 10.65
N LEU A 81 36.98 10.10 9.94
CA LEU A 81 36.99 10.08 8.47
C LEU A 81 36.79 8.68 7.91
N ILE A 82 37.42 7.66 8.50
CA ILE A 82 37.28 6.27 8.05
C ILE A 82 35.83 5.79 8.22
N VAL A 83 35.26 5.97 9.42
CA VAL A 83 33.89 5.52 9.71
C VAL A 83 32.88 6.27 8.83
N THR A 84 33.05 7.58 8.67
CA THR A 84 32.19 8.41 7.83
C THR A 84 32.31 8.02 6.36
N GLY A 85 33.54 7.81 5.86
CA GLY A 85 33.77 7.35 4.49
C GLY A 85 33.10 6.01 4.20
N LEU A 86 33.21 5.04 5.11
CA LEU A 86 32.56 3.74 4.98
C LEU A 86 31.03 3.86 4.98
N PHE A 87 30.48 4.66 5.89
CA PHE A 87 29.04 4.89 6.01
C PHE A 87 28.46 5.53 4.74
N PHE A 88 29.10 6.59 4.22
CA PHE A 88 28.68 7.25 2.98
C PHE A 88 28.85 6.35 1.75
N THR A 89 29.87 5.49 1.72
CA THR A 89 30.04 4.50 0.65
C THR A 89 28.86 3.53 0.64
N GLY A 90 28.48 3.00 1.80
CA GLY A 90 27.27 2.17 1.94
C GLY A 90 26.01 2.92 1.51
N ALA A 91 25.82 4.16 1.99
CA ALA A 91 24.68 5.00 1.62
C ALA A 91 24.61 5.26 0.11
N ALA A 92 25.73 5.48 -0.57
CA ALA A 92 25.80 5.65 -2.01
C ALA A 92 25.38 4.37 -2.76
N VAL A 93 25.85 3.20 -2.32
CA VAL A 93 25.46 1.91 -2.91
C VAL A 93 23.96 1.65 -2.75
N PHE A 94 23.44 1.78 -1.52
CA PHE A 94 22.01 1.59 -1.28
C PHE A 94 21.15 2.63 -1.99
N GLY A 95 21.59 3.89 -2.02
CA GLY A 95 20.92 4.96 -2.76
C GLY A 95 20.87 4.66 -4.26
N LEU A 96 21.96 4.17 -4.85
CA LEU A 96 21.98 3.76 -6.25
C LEU A 96 21.06 2.57 -6.50
N LEU A 97 21.08 1.54 -5.65
CA LEU A 97 20.17 0.39 -5.76
C LEU A 97 18.69 0.81 -5.66
N ALA A 98 18.37 1.74 -4.75
CA ALA A 98 17.03 2.29 -4.61
C ALA A 98 16.61 3.03 -5.89
N LEU A 99 17.46 3.89 -6.45
CA LEU A 99 17.21 4.58 -7.71
C LEU A 99 17.03 3.61 -8.88
N LEU A 100 17.85 2.56 -8.96
CA LEU A 100 17.74 1.54 -10.01
C LEU A 100 16.44 0.75 -9.91
N LYS A 101 16.01 0.39 -8.69
CA LYS A 101 14.72 -0.27 -8.46
C LYS A 101 13.54 0.65 -8.75
N ALA A 102 13.61 1.92 -8.34
CA ALA A 102 12.58 2.91 -8.63
C ALA A 102 12.44 3.15 -10.15
N LYS A 103 13.55 3.21 -10.89
CA LYS A 103 13.55 3.34 -12.36
C LYS A 103 13.04 2.09 -13.09
N LYS A 104 13.17 0.90 -12.50
CA LYS A 104 12.65 -0.36 -13.05
C LYS A 104 11.20 -0.66 -12.64
N GLY A 105 10.64 0.09 -11.70
CA GLY A 105 9.21 0.01 -11.39
C GLY A 105 8.41 0.53 -12.57
N SER A 106 7.80 -0.37 -13.34
CA SER A 106 6.84 -0.06 -14.40
C SER A 106 5.80 0.97 -13.93
N PRO A 107 5.26 1.81 -14.83
CA PRO A 107 4.31 2.84 -14.46
C PRO A 107 3.16 2.25 -13.62
N PRO A 108 2.67 2.96 -12.58
CA PRO A 108 1.62 2.49 -11.67
C PRO A 108 0.23 2.39 -12.33
N ILE A 109 0.18 2.29 -13.65
CA ILE A 109 -1.04 2.07 -14.40
C ILE A 109 -0.94 0.64 -14.93
N PRO A 110 -1.76 -0.29 -14.41
CA PRO A 110 -1.85 -1.62 -14.99
C PRO A 110 -2.17 -1.47 -16.48
N GLU A 111 -1.28 -1.87 -17.38
CA GLU A 111 -1.56 -1.86 -18.82
C GLU A 111 -2.83 -2.69 -19.13
N ALA A 112 -3.12 -3.69 -18.29
CA ALA A 112 -4.35 -4.47 -18.30
C ALA A 112 -5.63 -3.69 -17.93
N ALA A 113 -5.53 -2.60 -17.16
CA ALA A 113 -6.65 -1.72 -16.81
C ALA A 113 -6.92 -0.67 -17.91
N ILE A 114 -5.90 -0.31 -18.70
CA ILE A 114 -6.06 0.60 -19.85
C ILE A 114 -6.61 -0.16 -21.06
N SER A 115 -6.22 -1.43 -21.27
CA SER A 115 -6.69 -2.22 -22.41
C SER A 115 -8.18 -2.58 -22.35
N THR A 116 -8.80 -2.54 -21.16
CA THR A 116 -10.24 -2.75 -20.95
C THR A 116 -11.08 -1.48 -21.12
N MET A 117 -10.46 -0.30 -21.30
CA MET A 117 -11.13 0.97 -21.61
C MET A 117 -10.93 1.42 -23.07
N ARG A 118 -11.02 0.49 -24.04
CA ARG A 118 -11.19 0.87 -25.46
C ARG A 118 -12.66 1.24 -25.72
N PRO A 119 -12.93 2.22 -26.60
CA PRO A 119 -14.08 3.11 -26.53
C PRO A 119 -15.39 2.39 -26.86
N LEU A 120 -16.44 2.76 -26.13
CA LEU A 120 -17.82 2.42 -26.40
C LEU A 120 -18.13 2.61 -27.89
N PRO A 121 -18.69 1.62 -28.59
CA PRO A 121 -19.17 1.79 -29.96
C PRO A 121 -20.12 2.98 -30.03
N THR A 122 -19.90 3.85 -31.01
CA THR A 122 -20.70 5.06 -31.29
C THR A 122 -22.15 4.75 -31.69
N GLU A 123 -22.57 3.49 -31.69
CA GLU A 123 -23.91 3.02 -32.05
C GLU A 123 -25.01 3.53 -31.10
N ILE A 124 -24.67 3.90 -29.86
CA ILE A 124 -25.65 4.46 -28.90
C ILE A 124 -26.01 5.93 -29.23
N LYS A 125 -25.23 6.62 -30.08
CA LYS A 125 -25.55 8.00 -30.50
C LYS A 125 -26.57 8.08 -31.63
N GLU A 126 -26.76 7.03 -32.43
CA GLU A 126 -27.78 7.01 -33.50
C GLU A 126 -29.15 6.52 -33.02
N ALA A 127 -29.23 5.71 -31.96
CA ALA A 127 -30.50 5.26 -31.40
C ALA A 127 -31.24 6.34 -30.58
N ALA A 128 -30.70 7.56 -30.48
CA ALA A 128 -31.25 8.66 -29.70
C ALA A 128 -31.69 9.88 -30.53
N THR A 129 -31.74 9.75 -31.86
CA THR A 129 -32.33 10.71 -32.81
C THR A 129 -33.38 10.02 -33.66
#